data_AF-A0A914V3Y0-F1
#
_entry.id   AF-A0A914V3Y0-F1
#
_cell.length_a   1.000
_cell.length_b   1.000
_cell.length_c   1.000
_cell.angle_alpha   90.00
_cell.angle_beta   90.00
_cell.angle_gamma   90.00
#
_symmetry.space_group_name_H-M   'P 1'
#
loop_
_entity.id
_entity.type
_entity.pdbx_description
1 polymer ?
#
loop_
_entity_poly.entity_id
_entity_poly.type
_entity_poly.pdbx_seq_one_letter_code
_entity_poly.pdbx_strand_id
1 'polypeptide(L)'
;MMKTAVLLQMALLLFVAFTGSRAHRGRRHLDENDETMNQLVEDIATLRSDLNELKQSKEANCQTHYTTFDMDGAGDIRYLDRQNVKCPQREQYMTEWALERGPVGENFSRQDQVRFRIICCNK
;
A
#
# COMPACT_ATOMS: atom_id res chain seq x y z
N MET A 1 10.11 11.33 -41.48
CA MET A 1 10.94 12.55 -41.70
C MET A 1 10.70 13.57 -40.59
N MET A 2 11.09 13.28 -39.33
CA MET A 2 10.85 14.18 -38.18
C MET A 2 11.99 14.21 -37.13
N LYS A 3 13.20 13.76 -37.48
CA LYS A 3 14.32 13.69 -36.51
C LYS A 3 15.32 14.84 -36.57
N THR A 4 15.27 15.71 -37.58
CA THR A 4 16.28 16.77 -37.79
C THR A 4 15.90 18.11 -37.15
N ALA A 5 14.63 18.39 -36.91
CA ALA A 5 14.19 19.69 -36.36
C ALA A 5 14.53 19.87 -34.87
N VAL A 6 14.52 18.78 -34.08
CA VAL A 6 14.77 18.84 -32.62
C VAL A 6 16.24 19.12 -32.29
N LEU A 7 17.16 18.62 -33.12
CA LEU A 7 18.60 18.83 -32.93
C LEU A 7 19.01 20.29 -33.19
N LEU A 8 18.33 21.01 -34.08
CA LEU A 8 18.63 22.42 -34.37
C LEU A 8 18.18 23.37 -33.24
N GLN A 9 17.07 23.05 -32.54
CA GLN A 9 16.60 23.85 -31.39
C GLN A 9 17.50 23.70 -30.16
N MET A 10 18.07 22.51 -29.94
CA MET A 10 19.02 22.27 -28.85
C MET A 10 20.34 23.03 -29.05
N ALA A 11 20.81 23.18 -30.29
CA ALA A 11 22.05 23.91 -30.59
C ALA A 11 21.92 25.43 -30.38
N LEU A 12 20.73 26.01 -30.62
CA LEU A 12 20.50 27.45 -30.44
C LEU A 12 20.46 27.87 -28.95
N LEU A 13 19.98 26.99 -28.06
CA LEU A 13 19.96 27.23 -26.62
C LEU A 13 21.35 27.22 -25.99
N LEU A 14 22.29 26.44 -26.54
CA LEU A 14 23.68 26.41 -26.08
C LEU A 14 24.48 27.66 -26.47
N PHE A 15 24.13 28.34 -27.57
CA PHE A 15 24.82 29.56 -28.00
C PHE A 15 24.45 30.80 -27.18
N VAL A 16 23.21 30.90 -26.69
CA VAL A 16 22.76 32.02 -25.84
C VAL A 16 23.39 31.96 -24.44
N ALA A 17 23.80 30.77 -23.98
CA ALA A 17 24.44 30.59 -22.68
C ALA A 17 25.91 31.05 -22.61
N PHE A 18 26.58 31.30 -23.75
CA PHE A 18 28.04 31.49 -23.78
C PHE A 18 28.53 32.94 -23.95
N THR A 19 27.63 33.93 -24.13
CA THR A 19 28.01 35.35 -24.23
C THR A 19 27.57 36.16 -23.01
N GLY A 20 27.93 35.68 -21.81
CA GLY A 20 27.66 36.35 -20.54
C GLY A 20 28.91 36.52 -19.67
N SER A 21 29.92 37.26 -20.13
CA SER A 21 31.04 37.68 -19.27
C SER A 21 30.75 39.02 -18.59
N ARG A 22 30.54 39.03 -17.26
CA ARG A 22 31.09 40.08 -16.40
C ARG A 22 31.05 39.76 -14.89
N ALA A 23 32.19 40.07 -14.27
CA ALA A 23 32.41 40.47 -12.87
C ALA A 23 32.31 39.40 -11.77
N HIS A 24 33.46 38.81 -11.43
CA HIS A 24 33.74 38.34 -10.08
C HIS A 24 33.77 39.51 -9.09
N ARG A 25 33.05 39.39 -7.97
CA ARG A 25 33.56 39.51 -6.58
C ARG A 25 32.37 39.58 -5.61
N GLY A 26 32.08 38.45 -4.96
CA GLY A 26 30.95 38.27 -4.03
C GLY A 26 30.23 36.92 -4.11
N ARG A 27 30.80 35.93 -4.82
CA ARG A 27 30.14 34.70 -5.27
C ARG A 27 30.88 33.46 -4.75
N ARG A 28 30.79 33.22 -3.45
CA ARG A 28 31.28 31.99 -2.81
C ARG A 28 30.33 31.53 -1.71
N HIS A 29 29.74 32.48 -0.98
CA HIS A 29 28.84 32.14 0.13
C HIS A 29 27.40 31.82 -0.31
N LEU A 30 26.96 32.33 -1.47
CA LEU A 30 25.64 32.00 -2.02
C LEU A 30 25.64 30.64 -2.75
N ASP A 31 26.77 30.25 -3.34
CA ASP A 31 26.87 28.99 -4.09
C ASP A 31 26.93 27.76 -3.14
N GLU A 32 27.59 27.90 -1.98
CA GLU A 32 27.64 26.87 -0.93
C GLU A 32 26.24 26.66 -0.29
N ASN A 33 25.46 27.73 -0.14
CA ASN A 33 24.07 27.64 0.30
C ASN A 33 23.16 27.01 -0.77
N ASP A 34 23.44 27.22 -2.05
CA ASP A 34 22.68 26.61 -3.15
C ASP A 34 22.97 25.11 -3.28
N GLU A 35 24.23 24.69 -3.17
CA GLU A 35 24.62 23.28 -3.15
C GLU A 35 24.03 22.53 -1.95
N THR A 36 24.06 23.14 -0.75
CA THR A 36 23.45 22.54 0.44
C THR A 36 21.94 22.47 0.36
N MET A 37 21.27 23.48 -0.22
CA MET A 37 19.83 23.45 -0.44
C MET A 37 19.42 22.40 -1.48
N ASN A 38 20.18 22.26 -2.56
CA ASN A 38 19.94 21.23 -3.56
C ASN A 38 20.15 19.82 -2.99
N GLN A 39 21.19 19.63 -2.16
CA GLN A 39 21.39 18.37 -1.44
C GLN A 39 20.21 18.06 -0.50
N LEU A 40 19.73 19.05 0.26
CA LEU A 40 18.58 18.88 1.15
C LEU A 40 17.28 18.52 0.39
N VAL A 41 17.09 19.06 -0.81
CA VAL A 41 15.92 18.75 -1.64
C VAL A 41 15.97 17.29 -2.12
N GLU A 42 17.13 16.80 -2.54
CA GLU A 42 17.33 15.41 -2.93
C GLU A 42 17.13 14.47 -1.74
N ASP A 43 17.72 14.79 -0.58
CA ASP A 43 17.56 13.99 0.65
C ASP A 43 16.09 13.90 1.08
N ILE A 44 15.33 15.00 0.98
CA ILE A 44 13.88 15.01 1.27
C ILE A 44 13.12 14.13 0.26
N ALA A 45 13.51 14.12 -1.01
CA ALA A 45 12.89 13.28 -2.03
C ALA A 45 13.11 11.79 -1.71
N THR A 46 14.34 11.42 -1.33
CA THR A 46 14.67 10.05 -0.91
C THR A 46 13.91 9.63 0.34
N LEU A 47 13.89 10.46 1.39
CA LEU A 47 13.17 10.16 2.64
C LEU A 47 11.66 9.97 2.41
N ARG A 48 11.08 10.72 1.47
CA ARG A 48 9.67 10.53 1.08
C ARG A 48 9.45 9.19 0.36
N SER A 49 10.41 8.75 -0.45
CA SER A 49 10.36 7.44 -1.10
C SER A 49 10.39 6.31 -0.05
N ASP A 50 11.38 6.33 0.85
CA ASP A 50 11.55 5.32 1.89
C ASP A 50 10.33 5.24 2.81
N LEU A 51 9.74 6.40 3.15
CA LEU A 51 8.51 6.44 3.95
C LEU A 51 7.35 5.71 3.25
N ASN A 52 7.23 5.84 1.92
CA ASN A 52 6.15 5.19 1.17
C ASN A 52 6.36 3.68 1.09
N GLU A 53 7.59 3.21 0.88
CA GLU A 53 7.94 1.78 0.92
C GLU A 53 7.66 1.18 2.31
N LEU A 54 8.04 1.89 3.38
CA LEU A 54 7.78 1.46 4.75
C LEU A 54 6.29 1.42 5.08
N LYS A 55 5.50 2.40 4.64
CA LYS A 55 4.03 2.37 4.80
C LYS A 55 3.42 1.15 4.13
N GLN A 56 3.85 0.84 2.92
CA GLN A 56 3.40 -0.35 2.19
C GLN A 56 3.79 -1.65 2.88
N SER A 57 4.97 -1.69 3.54
CA SER A 57 5.41 -2.86 4.31
C SER A 57 4.70 -3.03 5.66
N LYS A 58 4.10 -1.96 6.20
CA LYS A 58 3.51 -1.96 7.55
C LYS A 58 2.02 -2.28 7.54
N GLU A 59 1.34 -2.09 6.42
CA GLU A 59 -0.06 -2.45 6.29
C GLU A 59 -0.17 -3.96 6.05
N ALA A 60 -0.50 -4.70 7.11
CA ALA A 60 -0.81 -6.11 7.00
C ALA A 60 -1.99 -6.30 6.04
N ASN A 61 -1.76 -7.02 4.94
CA ASN A 61 -2.83 -7.36 4.00
C ASN A 61 -3.77 -8.37 4.67
N CYS A 62 -5.00 -7.94 4.97
CA CYS A 62 -6.00 -8.73 5.66
C CYS A 62 -7.14 -9.14 4.72
N GLN A 63 -7.57 -10.39 4.83
CA GLN A 63 -8.65 -10.98 4.05
C GLN A 63 -9.70 -11.57 4.98
N THR A 64 -10.97 -11.46 4.57
CA THR A 64 -12.09 -12.09 5.28
C THR A 64 -12.38 -13.46 4.67
N HIS A 65 -12.48 -14.48 5.51
CA HIS A 65 -12.89 -15.82 5.13
C HIS A 65 -14.11 -16.26 5.95
N TYR A 66 -14.78 -17.29 5.45
CA TYR A 66 -15.96 -17.86 6.09
C TYR A 66 -15.83 -19.37 6.13
N THR A 67 -16.25 -19.97 7.25
CA THR A 67 -16.56 -21.39 7.25
C THR A 67 -17.86 -21.65 6.49
N THR A 68 -18.10 -22.91 6.15
CA THR A 68 -19.42 -23.33 5.66
C THR A 68 -20.46 -23.20 6.77
N PHE A 69 -21.72 -22.99 6.39
CA PHE A 69 -22.80 -23.09 7.34
C PHE A 69 -22.95 -24.54 7.84
N ASP A 70 -23.15 -24.70 9.14
CA ASP A 70 -23.51 -25.96 9.79
C ASP A 70 -24.49 -25.69 10.93
N MET A 71 -25.18 -26.72 11.40
CA MET A 71 -26.19 -26.65 12.45
C MET A 71 -25.59 -26.12 13.76
N ASP A 72 -26.31 -25.21 14.42
CA ASP A 72 -25.96 -24.60 15.71
C ASP A 72 -26.29 -25.50 16.91
N GLY A 73 -26.75 -26.72 16.65
CA GLY A 73 -27.11 -27.69 17.69
C GLY A 73 -28.29 -27.27 18.55
N ALA A 74 -29.19 -26.41 18.04
CA ALA A 74 -30.27 -25.80 18.82
C ALA A 74 -29.75 -25.04 20.06
N GLY A 75 -28.54 -24.46 19.96
CA GLY A 75 -27.86 -23.75 21.05
C GLY A 75 -26.90 -24.61 21.88
N ASP A 76 -26.74 -25.90 21.56
CA ASP A 76 -25.70 -26.73 22.17
C ASP A 76 -24.32 -26.36 21.62
N ILE A 77 -23.52 -25.68 22.45
CA ILE A 77 -22.18 -25.20 22.10
C ILE A 77 -21.23 -26.29 21.61
N ARG A 78 -21.48 -27.56 21.94
CA ARG A 78 -20.63 -28.67 21.48
C ARG A 78 -20.63 -28.79 19.97
N TYR A 79 -21.72 -28.42 19.29
CA TYR A 79 -21.85 -28.47 17.84
C TYR A 79 -20.92 -27.50 17.10
N LEU A 80 -20.35 -26.52 17.81
CA LEU A 80 -19.35 -25.61 17.23
C LEU A 80 -18.04 -26.34 16.89
N ASP A 81 -17.82 -27.55 17.40
CA ASP A 81 -16.67 -28.41 17.07
C ASP A 81 -16.61 -28.82 15.58
N ARG A 82 -17.74 -28.78 14.87
CA ARG A 82 -17.83 -29.07 13.43
C ARG A 82 -17.22 -27.97 12.55
N GLN A 83 -16.98 -26.79 13.11
CA GLN A 83 -16.50 -25.62 12.37
C GLN A 83 -14.97 -25.65 12.22
N ASN A 84 -14.48 -25.58 10.98
CA ASN A 84 -13.05 -25.58 10.68
C ASN A 84 -12.48 -24.15 10.63
N VAL A 85 -12.34 -23.52 11.80
CA VAL A 85 -11.96 -22.10 11.94
C VAL A 85 -10.44 -21.92 11.80
N LYS A 86 -9.95 -21.64 10.58
CA LYS A 86 -8.52 -21.46 10.30
C LYS A 86 -8.26 -20.53 9.11
N CYS A 87 -7.09 -19.88 9.11
CA CYS A 87 -6.62 -19.18 7.92
C CYS A 87 -6.22 -20.19 6.82
N PRO A 88 -6.53 -19.90 5.55
CA PRO A 88 -6.25 -20.83 4.46
C PRO A 88 -4.76 -20.93 4.13
N GLN A 89 -3.98 -19.87 4.32
CA GLN A 89 -2.55 -19.84 4.01
C GLN A 89 -1.70 -20.03 5.27
N ARG A 90 -0.54 -20.69 5.13
CA ARG A 90 0.35 -21.00 6.27
C ARG A 90 1.01 -19.77 6.90
N GLU A 91 1.22 -18.73 6.12
CA GLU A 91 1.88 -17.49 6.56
C GLU A 91 0.90 -16.45 7.09
N GLN A 92 -0.40 -16.78 7.08
CA GLN A 92 -1.44 -15.94 7.65
C GLN A 92 -1.63 -16.22 9.14
N TYR A 93 -1.97 -15.16 9.87
CA TYR A 93 -2.44 -15.25 11.23
C TYR A 93 -3.85 -14.66 11.34
N MET A 94 -4.67 -15.25 12.21
CA MET A 94 -6.03 -14.78 12.46
C MET A 94 -5.99 -13.62 13.45
N THR A 95 -6.68 -12.53 13.13
CA THR A 95 -6.76 -11.33 13.97
C THR A 95 -8.15 -11.09 14.54
N GLU A 96 -9.19 -11.56 13.86
CA GLU A 96 -10.58 -11.45 14.28
C GLU A 96 -11.35 -12.72 13.91
N TRP A 97 -12.34 -13.06 14.73
CA TRP A 97 -13.36 -14.05 14.39
C TRP A 97 -14.71 -13.63 14.97
N ALA A 98 -15.79 -13.99 14.28
CA ALA A 98 -17.16 -13.74 14.71
C ALA A 98 -18.07 -14.89 14.28
N LEU A 99 -18.97 -15.30 15.17
CA LEU A 99 -20.02 -16.27 14.85
C LEU A 99 -21.20 -15.53 14.20
N GLU A 100 -21.65 -16.00 13.05
CA GLU A 100 -22.77 -15.43 12.30
C GLU A 100 -23.90 -16.46 12.15
N ARG A 101 -25.14 -16.05 12.40
CA ARG A 101 -26.33 -16.85 12.11
C ARG A 101 -26.67 -16.78 10.62
N GLY A 102 -27.14 -17.89 10.07
CA GLY A 102 -27.60 -17.95 8.69
C GLY A 102 -28.80 -17.03 8.43
N PRO A 103 -28.94 -16.53 7.20
CA PRO A 103 -30.02 -15.63 6.85
C PRO A 103 -31.39 -16.33 6.95
N VAL A 104 -32.42 -15.57 7.33
CA VAL A 104 -33.81 -16.01 7.26
C VAL A 104 -34.31 -15.79 5.83
N GLY A 105 -34.77 -16.85 5.17
CA GLY A 105 -35.38 -16.78 3.83
C GLY A 105 -36.82 -17.30 3.82
N GLU A 106 -37.58 -16.97 2.76
CA GLU A 106 -39.03 -17.18 2.67
C GLU A 106 -39.51 -18.65 2.76
N ASN A 107 -38.61 -19.64 2.61
CA ASN A 107 -38.93 -21.06 2.69
C ASN A 107 -38.23 -21.82 3.84
N PHE A 108 -37.53 -21.14 4.77
CA PHE A 108 -36.70 -21.74 5.86
C PHE A 108 -35.62 -22.75 5.34
N SER A 109 -34.50 -23.13 5.95
CA SER A 109 -33.98 -23.16 7.32
C SER A 109 -32.45 -22.98 7.29
N ARG A 110 -31.94 -21.75 7.38
CA ARG A 110 -30.59 -21.51 7.95
C ARG A 110 -30.67 -20.78 9.28
N GLN A 111 -31.88 -20.66 9.83
CA GLN A 111 -32.11 -20.04 11.12
C GLN A 111 -31.44 -20.77 12.26
N ASP A 112 -31.13 -22.05 12.07
CA ASP A 112 -30.44 -22.96 12.96
C ASP A 112 -29.02 -23.27 12.47
N GLN A 113 -28.54 -22.55 11.45
CA GLN A 113 -27.19 -22.70 10.95
C GLN A 113 -26.33 -21.52 11.37
N VAL A 114 -25.07 -21.80 11.63
CA VAL A 114 -24.04 -20.82 11.96
C VAL A 114 -22.81 -21.04 11.09
N ARG A 115 -22.03 -19.98 10.94
CA ARG A 115 -20.69 -20.00 10.36
C ARG A 115 -19.78 -19.06 11.14
N PHE A 116 -18.48 -19.23 11.03
CA PHE A 116 -17.52 -18.24 11.49
C PHE A 116 -17.09 -17.35 10.32
N ARG A 117 -17.14 -16.03 10.53
CA ARG A 117 -16.35 -15.05 9.78
C ARG A 117 -15.01 -14.91 10.46
N ILE A 118 -13.91 -15.01 9.72
CA ILE A 118 -12.55 -14.86 10.25
C ILE A 118 -11.78 -13.85 9.41
N ILE A 119 -10.97 -13.02 10.05
CA ILE A 119 -10.03 -12.12 9.37
C ILE A 119 -8.62 -12.68 9.53
N CYS A 120 -7.96 -12.87 8.39
CA CYS A 120 -6.62 -13.43 8.29
C CYS A 120 -5.70 -12.40 7.64
N CYS A 121 -4.58 -12.09 8.29
CA CYS A 121 -3.62 -11.11 7.81
C CYS A 121 -2.26 -11.76 7.53
N ASN A 122 -1.55 -11.24 6.54
CA ASN A 122 -0.15 -11.58 6.30
C ASN A 122 0.77 -10.77 7.23
N LYS A 123 1.98 -11.30 7.48
CA LYS A 123 3.04 -10.56 8.18
C LYS A 123 3.70 -9.54 7.27
#